data_AF-A0A947NXQ1-F1
#
_entry.id   AF-A0A947NXQ1-F1
#
_cell.length_a   1.000
_cell.length_b   1.000
_cell.length_c   1.000
_cell.angle_alpha   90.00
_cell.angle_beta   90.00
_cell.angle_gamma   90.00
#
_symmetry.space_group_name_H-M   'P 1'
#
loop_
_entity.id
_entity.type
_entity.pdbx_description
1 polymer ?
#
loop_
_entity_poly.entity_id
_entity_poly.type
_entity_poly.pdbx_seq_one_letter_code
_entity_poly.pdbx_strand_id
1 'polypeptide(L)'
;PGAALAGRAARDDLARKSMVLLRNENELLPLARDSGKLLVVGTGHEATAGLRRALNTFGIEHSTVAGLALRAEDGTNELASIGADGLSVGMACDAATRSAVVLMVITDADCEPIENSPALRPGAAAEVLLRWYTSIPGSR
;
A
#
# COMPACT_ATOMS: atom_id res chain seq x y z
N PRO A 1 -5.34 -25.15 -22.92
CA PRO A 1 -6.18 -24.16 -22.19
C PRO A 1 -6.53 -24.54 -20.73
N GLY A 2 -6.90 -25.80 -20.43
CA GLY A 2 -7.32 -26.20 -19.07
C GLY A 2 -6.23 -26.19 -17.99
N ALA A 3 -5.00 -26.62 -18.32
CA ALA A 3 -3.90 -26.70 -17.35
C ALA A 3 -3.40 -25.32 -16.87
N ALA A 4 -3.38 -24.32 -17.75
CA ALA A 4 -2.98 -22.95 -17.40
C ALA A 4 -3.99 -22.26 -16.48
N LEU A 5 -5.29 -22.51 -16.70
CA LEU A 5 -6.37 -22.01 -15.85
C LEU A 5 -6.36 -22.69 -14.47
N ALA A 6 -6.14 -24.00 -14.43
CA ALA A 6 -5.96 -24.75 -13.17
C ALA A 6 -4.75 -24.23 -12.37
N GLY A 7 -3.63 -23.95 -13.05
CA GLY A 7 -2.45 -23.35 -12.43
C GLY A 7 -2.71 -21.95 -11.84
N ARG A 8 -3.48 -21.11 -12.53
CA ARG A 8 -3.87 -19.79 -12.01
C ARG A 8 -4.79 -19.90 -10.79
N ALA A 9 -5.82 -20.75 -10.85
CA ALA A 9 -6.73 -20.96 -9.74
C ALA A 9 -6.01 -21.46 -8.48
N ALA A 10 -5.04 -22.37 -8.64
CA ALA A 10 -4.21 -22.85 -7.53
C ALA A 10 -3.32 -21.76 -6.93
N ARG A 11 -2.75 -20.88 -7.76
CA ARG A 11 -1.96 -19.72 -7.29
C ARG A 11 -2.83 -18.72 -6.53
N ASP A 12 -4.02 -18.42 -7.04
CA ASP A 12 -4.96 -17.51 -6.38
C ASP A 12 -5.45 -18.08 -5.04
N ASP A 13 -5.68 -19.40 -4.98
CA ASP A 13 -6.06 -20.09 -3.74
C ASP A 13 -4.93 -20.08 -2.70
N LEU A 14 -3.69 -20.36 -3.13
CA LEU A 14 -2.52 -20.27 -2.28
C LEU A 14 -2.35 -18.84 -1.75
N ALA A 15 -2.42 -17.83 -2.62
CA ALA A 15 -2.31 -16.43 -2.23
C ALA A 15 -3.34 -16.03 -1.17
N ARG A 16 -4.60 -16.47 -1.31
CA ARG A 16 -5.64 -16.23 -0.29
C ARG A 16 -5.32 -16.91 1.05
N LYS A 17 -4.76 -18.11 1.03
CA LYS A 17 -4.40 -18.88 2.24
C LYS A 17 -3.09 -18.40 2.89
N SER A 18 -2.24 -17.68 2.17
CA SER A 18 -0.96 -17.17 2.67
C SER A 18 -1.06 -15.79 3.32
N MET A 19 -2.21 -15.09 3.25
CA MET A 19 -2.39 -13.80 3.89
C MET A 19 -2.62 -13.97 5.40
N VAL A 20 -1.88 -13.20 6.20
CA VAL A 20 -2.03 -13.16 7.66
C VAL A 20 -2.53 -11.78 8.07
N LEU A 21 -3.68 -11.73 8.74
CA LEU A 21 -4.24 -10.51 9.30
C LEU A 21 -3.62 -10.24 10.67
N LEU A 22 -2.77 -9.23 10.76
CA LEU A 22 -2.06 -8.90 12.01
C LEU A 22 -2.90 -8.04 12.97
N ARG A 23 -3.72 -7.13 12.43
CA ARG A 23 -4.55 -6.20 13.20
C ARG A 23 -5.82 -5.84 12.42
N ASN A 24 -6.96 -5.78 13.09
CA ASN A 24 -8.24 -5.35 12.52
C ASN A 24 -9.11 -4.68 13.59
N GLU A 25 -8.82 -3.40 13.84
CA GLU A 25 -9.57 -2.62 14.82
C GLU A 25 -10.89 -2.13 14.22
N ASN A 26 -11.91 -2.00 15.07
CA ASN A 26 -13.25 -1.51 14.71
C ASN A 26 -13.89 -2.28 13.55
N GLU A 27 -13.49 -3.53 13.35
CA GLU A 27 -14.00 -4.39 12.26
C GLU A 27 -13.87 -3.73 10.87
N LEU A 28 -12.81 -2.93 10.67
CA LEU A 28 -12.56 -2.22 9.41
C LEU A 28 -12.57 -3.15 8.19
N LEU A 29 -12.05 -4.36 8.36
CA LEU A 29 -12.11 -5.44 7.38
C LEU A 29 -13.17 -6.48 7.78
N PRO A 30 -13.94 -7.03 6.82
CA PRO A 30 -13.81 -6.84 5.37
C PRO A 30 -14.35 -5.50 4.86
N LEU A 31 -13.76 -4.98 3.79
CA LEU A 31 -14.28 -3.79 3.12
C LEU A 31 -15.64 -4.09 2.47
N ALA A 32 -16.59 -3.21 2.69
CA ALA A 32 -17.87 -3.22 2.00
C ALA A 32 -17.79 -2.36 0.72
N ARG A 33 -18.69 -2.59 -0.24
CA ARG A 33 -18.72 -1.78 -1.48
C ARG A 33 -19.10 -0.33 -1.22
N ASP A 34 -19.81 -0.09 -0.12
CA ASP A 34 -20.28 1.19 0.38
C ASP A 34 -19.39 1.74 1.50
N SER A 35 -18.16 1.23 1.68
CA SER A 35 -17.14 1.76 2.62
C SER A 35 -16.70 3.22 2.35
N GLY A 36 -17.39 3.94 1.47
CA GLY A 36 -17.12 5.33 1.13
C GLY A 36 -15.94 5.52 0.18
N LYS A 37 -15.43 6.75 0.13
CA LYS A 37 -14.29 7.10 -0.73
C LYS A 37 -13.03 6.43 -0.23
N LEU A 38 -12.50 5.50 -1.02
CA LEU A 38 -11.25 4.80 -0.72
C LEU A 38 -10.06 5.52 -1.36
N LEU A 39 -8.95 5.61 -0.63
CA LEU A 39 -7.66 6.08 -1.14
C LEU A 39 -6.65 4.94 -1.11
N VAL A 40 -6.00 4.68 -2.24
CA VAL A 40 -4.84 3.79 -2.32
C VAL A 40 -3.57 4.62 -2.27
N VAL A 41 -2.72 4.36 -1.28
CA VAL A 41 -1.40 4.99 -1.13
C VAL A 41 -0.35 3.91 -1.35
N GLY A 42 0.56 4.12 -2.28
CA GLY A 42 1.59 3.13 -2.55
C GLY A 42 2.49 3.58 -3.68
N THR A 43 3.76 3.17 -3.62
CA THR A 43 4.66 3.31 -4.76
C THR A 43 4.04 2.58 -5.95
N GLY A 44 4.26 3.07 -7.18
CA GLY A 44 3.68 2.50 -8.42
C GLY A 44 4.10 1.04 -8.74
N HIS A 45 4.58 0.31 -7.74
CA HIS A 45 4.97 -1.09 -7.77
C HIS A 45 3.79 -2.02 -8.16
N GLU A 46 4.13 -3.23 -8.59
CA GLU A 46 3.17 -4.25 -9.01
C GLU A 46 2.13 -4.58 -7.94
N ALA A 47 2.47 -4.46 -6.65
CA ALA A 47 1.55 -4.72 -5.55
C ALA A 47 0.42 -3.69 -5.51
N THR A 48 0.76 -2.39 -5.59
CA THR A 48 -0.21 -1.29 -5.65
C THR A 48 -1.06 -1.39 -6.92
N ALA A 49 -0.45 -1.71 -8.07
CA ALA A 49 -1.16 -1.92 -9.32
C ALA A 49 -2.12 -3.12 -9.25
N GLY A 50 -1.70 -4.21 -8.62
CA GLY A 50 -2.49 -5.41 -8.38
C GLY A 50 -3.71 -5.12 -7.50
N LEU A 51 -3.52 -4.39 -6.41
CA LEU A 51 -4.61 -3.96 -5.52
C LEU A 51 -5.64 -3.11 -6.28
N ARG A 52 -5.19 -2.11 -7.04
CA ARG A 52 -6.09 -1.26 -7.85
C ARG A 52 -6.89 -2.07 -8.86
N ARG A 53 -6.26 -3.03 -9.53
CA ARG A 53 -6.95 -3.95 -10.46
C ARG A 53 -7.98 -4.80 -9.73
N ALA A 54 -7.68 -5.30 -8.54
CA ALA A 54 -8.63 -6.05 -7.72
C ALA A 54 -9.83 -5.17 -7.33
N LEU A 55 -9.60 -3.96 -6.79
CA LEU A 55 -10.66 -3.02 -6.44
C LEU A 55 -11.58 -2.69 -7.63
N ASN A 56 -11.00 -2.43 -8.80
CA ASN A 56 -11.76 -2.21 -10.03
C ASN A 56 -12.60 -3.44 -10.42
N THR A 57 -12.04 -4.65 -10.27
CA THR A 57 -12.76 -5.90 -10.57
C THR A 57 -13.97 -6.10 -9.65
N PHE A 58 -13.87 -5.64 -8.40
CA PHE A 58 -14.97 -5.70 -7.42
C PHE A 58 -15.91 -4.48 -7.46
N GLY A 59 -15.66 -3.50 -8.33
CA GLY A 59 -16.47 -2.29 -8.46
C GLY A 59 -16.36 -1.34 -7.27
N ILE A 60 -15.19 -1.31 -6.61
CA ILE A 60 -14.93 -0.41 -5.49
C ILE A 60 -14.25 0.85 -6.01
N GLU A 61 -14.94 1.99 -5.89
CA GLU A 61 -14.42 3.29 -6.27
C GLU A 61 -13.24 3.68 -5.37
N HIS A 62 -12.13 4.10 -6.01
CA HIS A 62 -10.95 4.51 -5.29
C HIS A 62 -10.17 5.60 -6.04
N SER A 63 -9.45 6.41 -5.27
CA SER A 63 -8.41 7.31 -5.76
C SER A 63 -7.03 6.73 -5.47
N THR A 64 -5.98 7.23 -6.12
CA THR A 64 -4.61 6.74 -5.92
C THR A 64 -3.62 7.89 -5.85
N VAL A 65 -2.69 7.79 -4.90
CA VAL A 65 -1.53 8.69 -4.77
C VAL A 65 -0.27 7.85 -4.53
N ALA A 66 0.86 8.31 -5.05
CA ALA A 66 2.12 7.59 -4.89
C ALA A 66 2.56 7.56 -3.42
N GLY A 67 2.54 8.72 -2.74
CA GLY A 67 2.78 8.91 -1.30
C GLY A 67 4.15 8.49 -0.74
N LEU A 68 4.83 7.55 -1.39
CA LEU A 68 5.99 6.80 -0.92
C LEU A 68 7.18 6.81 -1.90
N ALA A 69 7.06 7.35 -3.12
CA ALA A 69 8.17 7.37 -4.08
C ALA A 69 8.19 8.60 -5.01
N LEU A 70 9.41 9.10 -5.25
CA LEU A 70 9.87 9.56 -6.56
C LEU A 70 11.11 8.76 -6.96
N ARG A 71 11.27 8.48 -8.26
CA ARG A 71 12.48 7.87 -8.83
C ARG A 71 13.54 8.94 -9.03
N ALA A 72 14.82 8.55 -8.97
CA ALA A 72 15.89 9.38 -9.52
C ALA A 72 15.70 9.50 -11.03
N GLU A 73 15.56 10.73 -11.54
CA GLU A 73 15.49 11.04 -12.98
C GLU A 73 16.84 10.76 -13.68
N ASP A 74 17.92 10.59 -12.92
CA ASP A 74 19.26 10.30 -13.44
C ASP A 74 19.58 8.81 -13.32
N GLY A 75 19.48 8.09 -14.45
CA GLY A 75 19.65 6.64 -14.62
C GLY A 75 21.04 6.07 -14.32
N THR A 76 21.73 6.56 -13.29
CA THR A 76 23.04 6.07 -12.84
C THR A 76 22.94 5.14 -11.63
N ASN A 77 21.77 5.08 -10.96
CA ASN A 77 21.57 4.16 -9.84
C ASN A 77 20.10 3.73 -9.72
N GLU A 78 19.72 2.63 -10.38
CA GLU A 78 18.35 2.06 -10.36
C GLU A 78 17.84 1.68 -8.96
N LEU A 79 18.73 1.66 -7.95
CA LEU A 79 18.44 1.27 -6.57
C LEU A 79 18.48 2.44 -5.58
N ALA A 80 18.80 3.67 -6.02
CA ALA A 80 18.81 4.83 -5.13
C ALA A 80 17.40 5.41 -4.98
N SER A 81 16.69 4.98 -3.94
CA SER A 81 15.47 5.63 -3.47
C SER A 81 15.83 7.05 -3.02
N ILE A 82 15.45 8.06 -3.80
CA ILE A 82 15.45 9.44 -3.31
C ILE A 82 14.33 9.49 -2.28
N GLY A 83 14.69 9.81 -1.02
CA GLY A 83 13.73 9.89 0.08
C GLY A 83 12.46 10.64 -0.35
N ALA A 84 11.30 10.16 0.10
CA ALA A 84 10.02 10.70 -0.32
C ALA A 84 10.02 12.23 -0.25
N ASP A 85 9.74 12.87 -1.38
CA ASP A 85 9.56 14.31 -1.43
C ASP A 85 8.40 14.67 -0.47
N GLY A 86 8.66 15.57 0.47
CA GLY A 86 7.68 16.02 1.45
C GLY A 86 6.39 16.52 0.79
N LEU A 87 6.45 16.98 -0.47
CA LEU A 87 5.28 17.30 -1.27
C LEU A 87 4.40 16.08 -1.53
N SER A 88 4.98 14.95 -1.93
CA SER A 88 4.23 13.70 -2.21
C SER A 88 3.58 13.15 -0.95
N VAL A 89 4.29 13.22 0.18
CA VAL A 89 3.76 12.88 1.50
C VAL A 89 2.60 13.81 1.86
N GLY A 90 2.79 15.13 1.69
CA GLY A 90 1.77 16.14 1.94
C GLY A 90 0.50 15.92 1.11
N MET A 91 0.64 15.61 -0.18
CA MET A 91 -0.49 15.28 -1.06
C MET A 91 -1.22 14.00 -0.61
N ALA A 92 -0.48 12.99 -0.15
CA ALA A 92 -1.09 11.77 0.37
C ALA A 92 -1.86 12.02 1.67
N CYS A 93 -1.29 12.78 2.60
CA CYS A 93 -1.98 13.20 3.82
C CYS A 93 -3.23 14.03 3.51
N ASP A 94 -3.12 15.02 2.61
CA ASP A 94 -4.25 15.85 2.19
C ASP A 94 -5.38 15.01 1.55
N ALA A 95 -5.04 14.10 0.62
CA ALA A 95 -6.02 13.19 0.03
C ALA A 95 -6.69 12.28 1.06
N ALA A 96 -5.93 11.83 2.06
CA ALA A 96 -6.45 10.99 3.11
C ALA A 96 -7.49 11.68 3.99
N THR A 97 -7.35 12.98 4.26
CA THR A 97 -8.35 13.73 5.06
C THR A 97 -9.76 13.72 4.43
N ARG A 98 -9.85 13.48 3.12
CA ARG A 98 -11.10 13.44 2.36
C ARG A 98 -11.60 12.03 2.08
N SER A 99 -10.93 11.02 2.62
CA SER A 99 -11.19 9.60 2.35
C SER A 99 -11.76 8.92 3.58
N ALA A 100 -12.71 8.02 3.38
CA ALA A 100 -13.30 7.23 4.45
C ALA A 100 -12.38 6.08 4.87
N VAL A 101 -11.66 5.50 3.90
CA VAL A 101 -10.73 4.40 4.10
C VAL A 101 -9.45 4.68 3.33
N VAL A 102 -8.31 4.41 3.95
CA VAL A 102 -7.00 4.46 3.31
C VAL A 102 -6.38 3.07 3.28
N LEU A 103 -6.06 2.59 2.09
CA LEU A 103 -5.29 1.38 1.86
C LEU A 103 -3.86 1.76 1.49
N MET A 104 -2.94 1.54 2.42
CA MET A 104 -1.52 1.77 2.19
C MET A 104 -0.81 0.46 1.84
N VAL A 105 -0.07 0.45 0.74
CA VAL A 105 0.72 -0.68 0.27
C VAL A 105 2.18 -0.39 0.57
N ILE A 106 2.76 -1.21 1.45
CA ILE A 106 4.17 -1.17 1.82
C ILE A 106 4.80 -2.49 1.38
N THR A 107 5.93 -2.41 0.70
CA THR A 107 6.74 -3.54 0.23
C THR A 107 8.13 -3.46 0.82
N ASP A 108 8.95 -4.48 0.61
CA ASP A 108 10.34 -4.49 1.06
C ASP A 108 11.16 -3.32 0.48
N ALA A 109 10.78 -2.80 -0.69
CA ALA A 109 11.40 -1.63 -1.31
C ALA A 109 11.12 -0.31 -0.57
N ASP A 110 10.09 -0.30 0.27
CA ASP A 110 9.68 0.86 1.08
C ASP A 110 10.27 0.77 2.51
N CYS A 111 11.14 -0.22 2.75
CA CYS A 111 11.72 -0.54 4.04
C CYS A 111 13.25 -0.45 4.01
N GLU A 112 13.85 -0.35 5.19
CA GLU A 112 15.30 -0.31 5.41
C GLU A 112 15.74 -1.51 6.28
N PRO A 113 16.97 -2.02 6.09
CA PRO A 113 17.50 -3.05 6.95
C PRO A 113 17.73 -2.52 8.38
N ILE A 114 17.48 -3.38 9.36
CA ILE A 114 17.83 -3.10 10.76
C ILE A 114 19.23 -3.68 11.03
N GLU A 115 20.12 -2.88 11.62
CA GLU A 115 21.48 -3.32 11.93
C GLU A 115 21.46 -4.59 12.81
N ASN A 116 22.24 -5.61 12.41
CA ASN A 116 22.32 -6.92 13.07
C ASN A 116 20.99 -7.70 13.18
N SER A 117 20.03 -7.46 12.28
CA SER A 117 18.76 -8.20 12.24
C SER A 117 18.37 -8.57 10.80
N PRO A 118 17.79 -9.76 10.57
CA PRO A 118 17.21 -10.10 9.26
C PRO A 118 15.89 -9.37 8.99
N ALA A 119 15.36 -8.60 9.96
CA ALA A 119 14.11 -7.87 9.82
C ALA A 119 14.32 -6.51 9.11
N LEU A 120 13.26 -6.08 8.43
CA LEU A 120 13.16 -4.76 7.82
C LEU A 120 12.34 -3.84 8.72
N ARG A 121 12.71 -2.56 8.77
CA ARG A 121 11.88 -1.49 9.36
C ARG A 121 11.28 -0.64 8.24
N PRO A 122 10.09 -0.04 8.43
CA PRO A 122 9.58 0.94 7.47
C PRO A 122 10.60 2.04 7.22
N GLY A 123 10.76 2.45 5.97
CA GLY A 123 11.62 3.57 5.62
C GLY A 123 11.05 4.89 6.11
N ALA A 124 11.88 5.95 6.15
CA ALA A 124 11.48 7.27 6.63
C ALA A 124 10.14 7.77 6.05
N ALA A 125 9.88 7.55 4.76
CA ALA A 125 8.63 7.90 4.10
C ALA A 125 7.42 7.13 4.65
N ALA A 126 7.56 5.81 4.77
CA ALA A 126 6.54 4.92 5.30
C ALA A 126 6.29 5.21 6.79
N GLU A 127 7.33 5.50 7.57
CA GLU A 127 7.18 5.92 8.96
C GLU A 127 6.40 7.22 9.11
N VAL A 128 6.68 8.24 8.29
CA VAL A 128 5.98 9.52 8.36
C VAL A 128 4.50 9.34 8.07
N LEU A 129 4.15 8.59 7.02
CA LEU A 129 2.75 8.28 6.71
C LEU A 129 2.09 7.49 7.84
N LEU A 130 2.71 6.39 8.31
CA LEU A 130 2.19 5.58 9.41
C LEU A 130 1.92 6.44 10.66
N ARG A 131 2.88 7.27 11.07
CA ARG A 131 2.74 8.17 12.22
C ARG A 131 1.60 9.16 12.01
N TRP A 132 1.52 9.78 10.84
CA TRP A 132 0.46 10.73 10.53
C TRP A 132 -0.92 10.08 10.64
N TYR A 133 -1.13 8.89 10.06
CA TYR A 133 -2.40 8.17 10.15
C TYR A 133 -2.77 7.80 11.58
N THR A 134 -1.80 7.40 12.41
CA THR A 134 -2.07 7.12 13.84
C THR A 134 -2.35 8.37 14.67
N SER A 135 -2.05 9.57 14.16
CA SER A 135 -2.27 10.84 14.86
C SER A 135 -3.62 11.50 14.54
N ILE A 136 -4.38 11.00 13.57
CA ILE A 136 -5.70 11.56 13.21
C ILE A 136 -6.70 11.25 14.34
N PRO A 137 -7.33 12.26 14.97
CA PRO A 137 -8.37 12.02 15.97
C PRO A 137 -9.54 11.26 15.33
N GLY A 138 -9.91 10.11 15.91
CA GLY A 138 -10.95 9.22 15.38
C GLY A 138 -10.44 7.96 14.67
N SER A 139 -9.12 7.75 14.59
CA SER A 139 -8.52 6.51 14.05
C SER A 139 -8.28 5.40 15.11
N ARG A 140 -8.88 5.53 16.30
CA ARG A 140 -8.88 4.51 17.37
C ARG A 140 -10.28 3.96 17.57
#